data_AF-A0A673J1B0-F1
#
_entry.id   AF-A0A673J1B0-F1
#
_cell.length_a   1.000
_cell.length_b   1.000
_cell.length_c   1.000
_cell.angle_alpha   90.00
_cell.angle_beta   90.00
_cell.angle_gamma   90.00
#
_symmetry.space_group_name_H-M   'P 1'
#
loop_
_entity.id
_entity.type
_entity.pdbx_description
1 polymer ?
#
loop_
_entity_poly.entity_id
_entity_poly.type
_entity_poly.pdbx_seq_one_letter_code
_entity_poly.pdbx_strand_id
1 'polypeptide(L)'
;TEPLGRSRQAEFVKYMEKELDKRGKAGAGGFTKDKTLGSILNLDMVQEKSGSEIVELWMQYFSKKDTISAVIPVSSVLYISLLTPFLYALPQKEGYEFFVGQWAGHELHFTSLINVQTMGENAPSQLILYHYTDLQKDKGIVLMTAEMDSKFVTVHQAQCLANQVQLFYGSQLETFRLVEIFNHQPAEFKHMSVIAELEQSDIGPAVTIK
;
A
#
# COMPACT_ATOMS: atom_id res chain seq x y z
N THR A 1 -39.73 -7.72 22.12
CA THR A 1 -38.63 -6.91 21.55
C THR A 1 -37.33 -7.58 21.90
N GLU A 2 -36.90 -8.52 21.05
CA GLU A 2 -35.59 -9.17 21.20
C GLU A 2 -34.49 -8.24 20.65
N PRO A 3 -33.32 -8.16 21.30
CA PRO A 3 -32.25 -7.30 20.84
C PRO A 3 -31.56 -7.93 19.63
N LEU A 4 -31.45 -7.14 18.57
CA LEU A 4 -30.75 -7.45 17.32
C LEU A 4 -29.30 -7.92 17.58
N GLY A 5 -28.97 -9.09 17.03
CA GLY A 5 -27.64 -9.43 16.52
C GLY A 5 -26.48 -9.45 17.51
N ARG A 6 -26.21 -10.62 18.11
CA ARG A 6 -24.85 -10.96 18.57
C ARG A 6 -23.92 -10.97 17.36
N SER A 7 -23.25 -9.86 17.10
CA SER A 7 -22.23 -9.75 16.05
C SER A 7 -21.08 -10.72 16.34
N ARG A 8 -20.84 -11.69 15.43
CA ARG A 8 -19.68 -12.62 15.44
C ARG A 8 -18.33 -11.91 15.20
N GLN A 9 -18.31 -10.59 15.18
CA GLN A 9 -17.13 -9.76 14.97
C GLN A 9 -16.06 -9.97 16.04
N ALA A 10 -16.45 -10.12 17.32
CA ALA A 10 -15.49 -10.38 18.39
C ALA A 10 -14.82 -11.76 18.24
N GLU A 11 -15.56 -12.77 17.77
CA GLU A 11 -15.01 -14.10 17.50
C GLU A 11 -14.08 -14.10 16.29
N PHE A 12 -14.44 -13.34 15.25
CA PHE A 12 -13.61 -13.15 14.06
C PHE A 12 -12.27 -12.49 14.39
N VAL A 13 -12.28 -11.37 15.13
CA VAL A 13 -11.06 -10.67 15.54
C VAL A 13 -10.16 -11.59 16.39
N LYS A 14 -10.75 -12.29 17.36
CA LYS A 14 -10.02 -13.21 18.24
C LYS A 14 -9.42 -14.40 17.47
N TYR A 15 -10.11 -14.90 16.45
CA TYR A 15 -9.58 -15.94 15.56
C TYR A 15 -8.40 -15.41 14.74
N MET A 16 -8.54 -14.22 14.16
CA MET A 16 -7.49 -13.60 13.36
C MET A 16 -6.21 -13.33 14.16
N GLU A 17 -6.34 -12.83 15.39
CA GLU A 17 -5.21 -12.65 16.31
C GLU A 17 -4.50 -13.98 16.61
N LYS A 18 -5.26 -15.04 16.86
CA LYS A 18 -4.73 -16.38 17.18
C LYS A 18 -4.01 -17.05 16.01
N GLU A 19 -4.47 -16.88 14.77
CA GLU A 19 -3.81 -17.46 13.59
C GLU A 19 -2.47 -16.78 13.27
N LEU A 20 -2.33 -15.49 13.58
CA LEU A 20 -1.05 -14.78 13.45
C LEU A 20 -0.04 -15.13 14.54
N ASP A 21 -0.47 -15.26 15.80
CA ASP A 21 0.41 -15.64 16.91
C ASP A 21 1.07 -17.01 16.71
N LYS A 22 0.36 -17.93 16.05
CA LYS A 22 0.93 -19.23 15.65
C LYS A 22 2.04 -19.09 14.60
N ARG A 23 2.04 -18.00 13.81
CA ARG A 23 2.92 -17.79 12.65
C ARG A 23 4.04 -16.78 12.91
N GLY A 24 3.92 -15.93 13.93
CA GLY A 24 4.94 -14.93 14.34
C GLY A 24 6.27 -15.49 14.88
N LYS A 25 6.55 -16.79 14.71
CA LYS A 25 7.83 -17.43 15.06
C LYS A 25 8.82 -17.54 13.88
N ALA A 26 8.71 -16.68 12.87
CA ALA A 26 9.67 -16.60 11.77
C ALA A 26 10.33 -15.20 11.72
N GLY A 27 11.61 -15.17 12.13
CA GLY A 27 12.69 -14.26 11.74
C GLY A 27 12.43 -12.75 11.57
N ALA A 28 13.06 -11.94 12.43
CA ALA A 28 13.28 -10.53 12.17
C ALA A 28 14.20 -10.35 10.95
N GLY A 29 13.68 -9.80 9.85
CA GLY A 29 14.50 -9.23 8.77
C GLY A 29 14.23 -9.66 7.33
N GLY A 30 13.11 -10.33 7.02
CA GLY A 30 12.74 -10.61 5.63
C GLY A 30 11.23 -10.52 5.42
N PHE A 31 10.81 -10.00 4.26
CA PHE A 31 9.39 -9.92 3.92
C PHE A 31 8.76 -11.32 4.01
N THR A 32 7.66 -11.42 4.73
CA THR A 32 6.99 -12.70 4.97
C THR A 32 6.43 -13.28 3.67
N LYS A 33 7.00 -14.41 3.22
CA LYS A 33 6.44 -15.23 2.14
C LYS A 33 5.05 -15.72 2.57
N ASP A 34 4.04 -15.48 1.73
CA ASP A 34 2.64 -15.91 1.88
C ASP A 34 1.70 -14.95 2.66
N LYS A 35 1.63 -13.70 2.19
CA LYS A 35 0.57 -12.75 2.57
C LYS A 35 -0.56 -12.82 1.55
N THR A 36 -1.36 -13.87 1.55
CA THR A 36 -2.62 -13.89 0.79
C THR A 36 -3.73 -13.27 1.61
N LEU A 37 -4.82 -12.79 0.99
CA LEU A 37 -5.96 -12.28 1.75
C LEU A 37 -6.51 -13.35 2.72
N GLY A 38 -6.52 -14.61 2.30
CA GLY A 38 -6.94 -15.75 3.13
C GLY A 38 -6.09 -15.98 4.40
N SER A 39 -4.86 -15.45 4.44
CA SER A 39 -4.03 -15.45 5.65
C SER A 39 -4.41 -14.34 6.66
N ILE A 40 -5.16 -13.33 6.21
CA ILE A 40 -5.53 -12.11 6.97
C ILE A 40 -7.02 -12.02 7.25
N LEU A 41 -7.86 -12.61 6.40
CA LEU A 41 -9.30 -12.71 6.61
C LEU A 41 -9.73 -14.14 6.29
N ASN A 42 -10.65 -14.68 7.09
CA ASN A 42 -11.34 -15.90 6.72
C ASN A 42 -12.30 -15.59 5.55
N LEU A 43 -11.94 -16.06 4.34
CA LEU A 43 -12.69 -15.75 3.12
C LEU A 43 -14.12 -16.31 3.15
N ASP A 44 -14.33 -17.48 3.74
CA ASP A 44 -15.66 -18.09 3.87
C ASP A 44 -16.59 -17.20 4.70
N MET A 45 -16.07 -16.62 5.80
CA MET A 45 -16.82 -15.69 6.65
C MET A 45 -17.03 -14.31 6.02
N VAL A 46 -16.21 -13.94 5.03
CA VAL A 46 -16.28 -12.67 4.31
C VAL A 46 -17.31 -12.72 3.18
N GLN A 47 -17.59 -13.90 2.60
CA GLN A 47 -18.57 -14.04 1.53
C GLN A 47 -19.97 -13.56 1.93
N GLU A 48 -20.41 -13.91 3.13
CA GLU A 48 -21.73 -13.54 3.68
C GLU A 48 -21.83 -12.07 4.14
N LYS A 49 -20.72 -11.32 4.12
CA LYS A 49 -20.67 -9.92 4.60
C LYS A 49 -20.87 -8.90 3.49
N SER A 50 -21.47 -7.78 3.83
CA SER A 50 -21.52 -6.60 2.98
C SER A 50 -20.14 -5.94 2.85
N GLY A 51 -19.94 -5.16 1.78
CA GLY A 51 -18.68 -4.42 1.57
C GLY A 51 -18.33 -3.50 2.74
N SER A 52 -19.32 -2.83 3.33
CA SER A 52 -19.14 -1.95 4.50
C SER A 52 -18.68 -2.71 5.75
N GLU A 53 -19.24 -3.88 6.03
CA GLU A 53 -18.80 -4.71 7.17
C GLU A 53 -17.37 -5.19 6.98
N ILE A 54 -16.97 -5.52 5.74
CA ILE A 54 -15.60 -5.92 5.43
C ILE A 54 -14.63 -4.77 5.66
N VAL A 55 -15.01 -3.54 5.28
CA VAL A 55 -14.22 -2.33 5.58
C VAL A 55 -14.02 -2.16 7.08
N GLU A 56 -15.09 -2.26 7.87
CA GLU A 56 -14.99 -2.12 9.33
C GLU A 56 -14.07 -3.18 9.95
N LEU A 57 -14.19 -4.44 9.52
CA LEU A 57 -13.33 -5.53 9.99
C LEU A 57 -11.86 -5.29 9.63
N TRP A 58 -11.60 -4.85 8.40
CA TRP A 58 -10.26 -4.53 7.92
C TRP A 58 -9.62 -3.42 8.76
N MET A 59 -10.34 -2.30 8.93
CA MET A 59 -9.86 -1.16 9.71
C MET A 59 -9.66 -1.53 11.18
N GLN A 60 -10.58 -2.29 11.77
CA GLN A 60 -10.46 -2.76 13.15
C GLN A 60 -9.23 -3.66 13.33
N TYR A 61 -8.98 -4.57 12.40
CA TYR A 61 -7.84 -5.48 12.45
C TYR A 61 -6.50 -4.74 12.39
N PHE A 62 -6.38 -3.70 11.55
CA PHE A 62 -5.15 -2.91 11.45
C PHE A 62 -5.03 -1.76 12.46
N SER A 63 -6.11 -1.42 13.19
CA SER A 63 -6.14 -0.29 14.14
C SER A 63 -5.05 -0.27 15.22
N LYS A 64 -4.47 -1.43 15.56
CA LYS A 64 -3.40 -1.58 16.57
C LYS A 64 -2.06 -2.00 15.97
N LYS A 65 -1.97 -2.12 14.65
CA LYS A 65 -0.75 -2.56 13.96
C LYS A 65 0.04 -1.34 13.50
N ASP A 66 1.35 -1.43 13.57
CA ASP A 66 2.26 -0.37 13.11
C ASP A 66 2.49 -0.50 11.59
N THR A 67 1.41 -0.39 10.82
CA THR A 67 1.44 -0.43 9.36
C THR A 67 0.29 0.36 8.76
N ILE A 68 0.39 0.70 7.48
CA ILE A 68 -0.71 1.32 6.75
C ILE A 68 -1.70 0.26 6.25
N SER A 69 -2.97 0.66 6.18
CA SER A 69 -4.04 -0.16 5.63
C SER A 69 -5.09 0.74 4.98
N ALA A 70 -5.63 0.32 3.83
CA ALA A 70 -6.68 1.06 3.15
C ALA A 70 -7.69 0.11 2.49
N VAL A 71 -8.85 0.66 2.13
CA VAL A 71 -9.83 0.04 1.24
C VAL A 71 -9.97 0.94 0.02
N ILE A 72 -9.69 0.38 -1.16
CA ILE A 72 -9.65 1.12 -2.42
C ILE A 72 -10.87 0.71 -3.25
N PRO A 73 -11.77 1.65 -3.60
CA PRO A 73 -12.87 1.37 -4.53
C PRO A 73 -12.33 0.98 -5.90
N VAL A 74 -12.97 0.02 -6.57
CA VAL A 74 -12.51 -0.48 -7.88
C VAL A 74 -12.46 0.60 -8.96
N SER A 75 -13.30 1.63 -8.87
CA SER A 75 -13.27 2.79 -9.75
C SER A 75 -11.94 3.55 -9.71
N SER A 76 -11.16 3.41 -8.64
CA SER A 76 -9.87 4.08 -8.45
C SER A 76 -8.67 3.25 -8.93
N VAL A 77 -8.88 1.99 -9.37
CA VAL A 77 -7.81 1.01 -9.67
C VAL A 77 -7.43 0.99 -11.17
N LEU A 78 -8.11 1.78 -12.01
CA LEU A 78 -8.01 1.72 -13.47
C LEU A 78 -6.57 1.67 -14.02
N TYR A 79 -5.67 2.56 -13.58
CA TYR A 79 -4.31 2.64 -14.13
C TYR A 79 -3.26 1.84 -13.36
N ILE A 80 -3.56 1.41 -12.13
CA ILE A 80 -2.71 0.48 -11.36
C ILE A 80 -2.48 -0.82 -12.14
N SER A 81 -3.45 -1.23 -12.95
CA SER A 81 -3.39 -2.44 -13.78
C SER A 81 -2.29 -2.45 -14.85
N LEU A 82 -1.67 -1.31 -15.14
CA LEU A 82 -0.60 -1.22 -16.13
C LEU A 82 0.73 -1.77 -15.62
N LEU A 83 0.86 -1.99 -14.29
CA LEU A 83 1.99 -2.63 -13.62
C LEU A 83 3.37 -2.06 -14.03
N THR A 84 3.43 -0.80 -14.45
CA THR A 84 4.66 -0.14 -14.88
C THR A 84 5.46 0.36 -13.68
N PRO A 85 6.80 0.34 -13.71
CA PRO A 85 7.59 0.96 -12.66
C PRO A 85 7.50 2.49 -12.73
N PHE A 86 7.73 3.16 -11.59
CA PHE A 86 7.79 4.62 -11.54
C PHE A 86 8.68 5.15 -10.41
N LEU A 87 9.03 6.43 -10.50
CA LEU A 87 9.84 7.15 -9.52
C LEU A 87 8.94 7.94 -8.56
N TYR A 88 9.21 7.84 -7.27
CA TYR A 88 8.46 8.48 -6.19
C TYR A 88 9.37 9.36 -5.36
N ALA A 89 8.87 10.51 -4.90
CA ALA A 89 9.63 11.45 -4.10
C ALA A 89 9.19 11.38 -2.63
N LEU A 90 10.12 11.10 -1.71
CA LEU A 90 9.87 11.06 -0.29
C LEU A 90 10.46 12.32 0.37
N PRO A 91 9.62 13.21 0.92
CA PRO A 91 10.11 14.41 1.60
C PRO A 91 10.98 14.05 2.80
N GLN A 92 12.14 14.71 2.91
CA GLN A 92 13.06 14.60 4.04
C GLN A 92 13.17 15.94 4.77
N LYS A 93 13.97 16.00 5.84
CA LYS A 93 14.26 17.28 6.53
C LYS A 93 14.88 18.30 5.58
N GLU A 94 15.74 17.83 4.69
CA GLU A 94 16.39 18.63 3.65
C GLU A 94 16.23 17.92 2.32
N GLY A 95 15.41 18.49 1.43
CA GLY A 95 15.16 17.95 0.10
C GLY A 95 14.31 16.68 0.09
N TYR A 96 14.62 15.79 -0.86
CA TYR A 96 13.83 14.60 -1.17
C TYR A 96 14.72 13.38 -1.36
N GLU A 97 14.25 12.23 -0.88
CA GLU A 97 14.79 10.93 -1.23
C GLU A 97 13.92 10.29 -2.30
N PHE A 98 14.52 9.68 -3.32
CA PHE A 98 13.74 9.01 -4.37
C PHE A 98 13.64 7.51 -4.13
N PHE A 99 12.45 6.96 -4.41
CA PHE A 99 12.17 5.53 -4.43
C PHE A 99 11.72 5.11 -5.82
N VAL A 100 12.11 3.91 -6.24
CA VAL A 100 11.55 3.23 -7.40
C VAL A 100 10.47 2.28 -6.89
N GLY A 101 9.24 2.46 -7.37
CA GLY A 101 8.15 1.52 -7.17
C GLY A 101 8.05 0.59 -8.37
N GLN A 102 8.11 -0.72 -8.15
CA GLN A 102 8.00 -1.74 -9.18
C GLN A 102 6.92 -2.76 -8.82
N TRP A 103 6.02 -3.03 -9.76
CA TRP A 103 4.97 -4.01 -9.58
C TRP A 103 5.46 -5.44 -9.83
N ALA A 104 5.07 -6.35 -8.95
CA ALA A 104 5.20 -7.80 -9.09
C ALA A 104 3.82 -8.43 -8.83
N GLY A 105 3.03 -8.59 -9.89
CA GLY A 105 1.64 -9.00 -9.75
C GLY A 105 0.81 -7.99 -8.95
N HIS A 106 0.37 -8.37 -7.76
CA HIS A 106 -0.43 -7.51 -6.87
C HIS A 106 0.40 -6.79 -5.79
N GLU A 107 1.71 -6.95 -5.84
CA GLU A 107 2.66 -6.38 -4.89
C GLU A 107 3.35 -5.18 -5.55
N LEU A 108 3.43 -4.05 -4.84
CA LEU A 108 4.21 -2.90 -5.26
C LEU A 108 5.42 -2.75 -4.34
N HIS A 109 6.60 -3.01 -4.90
CA HIS A 109 7.87 -2.98 -4.20
C HIS A 109 8.51 -1.61 -4.33
N PHE A 110 8.79 -0.97 -3.19
CA PHE A 110 9.53 0.27 -3.11
C PHE A 110 10.97 0.02 -2.66
N THR A 111 11.91 0.53 -3.43
CA THR A 111 13.35 0.46 -3.15
C THR A 111 13.95 1.84 -3.36
N SER A 112 14.79 2.32 -2.43
CA SER A 112 15.43 3.63 -2.60
C SER A 112 16.29 3.63 -3.87
N LEU A 113 16.29 4.75 -4.59
CA LEU A 113 17.04 4.89 -5.83
C LEU A 113 18.54 4.67 -5.61
N ILE A 114 19.07 5.10 -4.45
CA ILE A 114 20.48 4.88 -4.10
C ILE A 114 20.81 3.39 -3.92
N ASN A 115 19.90 2.59 -3.34
CA ASN A 115 20.09 1.15 -3.22
C ASN A 115 20.02 0.47 -4.59
N VAL A 116 19.10 0.88 -5.47
CA VAL A 116 19.04 0.38 -6.85
C VAL A 116 20.34 0.70 -7.60
N GLN A 117 20.88 1.91 -7.46
CA GLN A 117 22.11 2.32 -8.13
C GLN A 117 23.36 1.59 -7.61
N THR A 118 23.40 1.25 -6.33
CA THR A 118 24.57 0.62 -5.70
C THR A 118 24.54 -0.91 -5.72
N MET A 119 23.34 -1.52 -5.71
CA MET A 119 23.16 -2.97 -5.58
C MET A 119 22.44 -3.63 -6.78
N GLY A 120 21.87 -2.83 -7.69
CA GLY A 120 21.15 -3.32 -8.86
C GLY A 120 19.94 -4.18 -8.49
N GLU A 121 19.80 -5.32 -9.19
CA GLU A 121 18.71 -6.29 -8.98
C GLU A 121 18.69 -6.93 -7.58
N ASN A 122 19.80 -6.85 -6.84
CA ASN A 122 19.89 -7.38 -5.48
C ASN A 122 19.44 -6.39 -4.40
N ALA A 123 19.03 -5.17 -4.78
CA ALA A 123 18.59 -4.16 -3.84
C ALA A 123 17.31 -4.61 -3.11
N PRO A 124 17.31 -4.71 -1.77
CA PRO A 124 16.14 -5.16 -1.03
C PRO A 124 15.06 -4.09 -1.04
N SER A 125 13.81 -4.50 -1.20
CA SER A 125 12.67 -3.61 -0.96
C SER A 125 12.71 -3.08 0.46
N GLN A 126 12.33 -1.82 0.65
CA GLN A 126 12.20 -1.20 1.98
C GLN A 126 10.73 -1.10 2.39
N LEU A 127 9.83 -1.13 1.42
CA LEU A 127 8.38 -1.14 1.60
C LEU A 127 7.75 -1.99 0.50
N ILE A 128 6.75 -2.80 0.86
CA ILE A 128 5.90 -3.53 -0.08
C ILE A 128 4.45 -3.18 0.23
N LEU A 129 3.69 -2.76 -0.78
CA LEU A 129 2.24 -2.62 -0.69
C LEU A 129 1.57 -3.83 -1.33
N TYR A 130 0.74 -4.52 -0.55
CA TYR A 130 -0.04 -5.66 -1.02
C TYR A 130 -1.45 -5.21 -1.37
N HIS A 131 -1.88 -5.46 -2.61
CA HIS A 131 -3.23 -5.14 -3.10
C HIS A 131 -4.07 -6.41 -3.29
N TYR A 132 -4.99 -6.69 -2.39
CA TYR A 132 -5.85 -7.86 -2.45
C TYR A 132 -7.07 -7.62 -3.34
N THR A 133 -7.06 -8.20 -4.53
CA THR A 133 -8.12 -8.06 -5.53
C THR A 133 -9.22 -9.12 -5.41
N ASP A 134 -9.15 -10.03 -4.44
CA ASP A 134 -10.09 -11.15 -4.26
C ASP A 134 -11.56 -10.68 -4.17
N LEU A 135 -11.80 -9.50 -3.59
CA LEU A 135 -13.13 -8.93 -3.37
C LEU A 135 -13.54 -7.92 -4.45
N GLN A 136 -12.72 -7.72 -5.48
CA GLN A 136 -12.94 -6.71 -6.51
C GLN A 136 -14.24 -6.95 -7.29
N LYS A 137 -14.48 -8.18 -7.74
CA LYS A 137 -15.64 -8.51 -8.58
C LYS A 137 -16.95 -8.52 -7.78
N ASP A 138 -16.92 -9.12 -6.59
CA ASP A 138 -18.13 -9.41 -5.83
C ASP A 138 -18.54 -8.27 -4.90
N LYS A 139 -17.57 -7.48 -4.41
CA LYS A 139 -17.79 -6.43 -3.41
C LYS A 139 -17.34 -5.05 -3.89
N GLY A 140 -16.73 -4.94 -5.07
CA GLY A 140 -16.32 -3.65 -5.64
C GLY A 140 -15.17 -2.98 -4.89
N ILE A 141 -14.40 -3.72 -4.11
CA ILE A 141 -13.31 -3.19 -3.26
C ILE A 141 -12.02 -4.00 -3.43
N VAL A 142 -10.89 -3.30 -3.30
CA VAL A 142 -9.54 -3.86 -3.16
C VAL A 142 -9.03 -3.50 -1.77
N LEU A 143 -8.52 -4.48 -1.04
CA LEU A 143 -7.95 -4.23 0.29
C LEU A 143 -6.44 -4.01 0.15
N MET A 144 -5.88 -3.06 0.89
CA MET A 144 -4.45 -2.76 0.83
C MET A 144 -3.84 -2.74 2.23
N THR A 145 -2.65 -3.31 2.37
CA THR A 145 -1.78 -3.13 3.54
C THR A 145 -0.31 -3.09 3.13
N ALA A 146 0.56 -2.68 4.03
CA ALA A 146 1.99 -2.66 3.81
C ALA A 146 2.79 -3.60 4.71
N GLU A 147 3.95 -3.99 4.23
CA GLU A 147 5.06 -4.47 5.04
C GLU A 147 6.27 -3.56 4.78
N MET A 148 6.94 -3.14 5.84
CA MET A 148 8.01 -2.15 5.75
C MET A 148 9.17 -2.54 6.66
N ASP A 149 10.39 -2.24 6.24
CA ASP A 149 11.54 -2.25 7.14
C ASP A 149 11.54 -0.95 7.95
N SER A 150 11.11 -1.04 9.20
CA SER A 150 10.95 0.10 10.11
C SER A 150 12.27 0.79 10.47
N LYS A 151 13.43 0.21 10.10
CA LYS A 151 14.73 0.89 10.19
C LYS A 151 14.91 1.97 9.12
N PHE A 152 14.22 1.85 8.00
CA PHE A 152 14.41 2.72 6.83
C PHE A 152 13.16 3.52 6.48
N VAL A 153 11.96 2.98 6.71
CA VAL A 153 10.69 3.60 6.35
C VAL A 153 9.76 3.62 7.56
N THR A 154 9.33 4.82 7.95
CA THR A 154 8.30 5.03 8.97
C THR A 154 6.89 4.87 8.38
N VAL A 155 5.88 4.66 9.24
CA VAL A 155 4.47 4.58 8.81
C VAL A 155 4.03 5.83 8.04
N HIS A 156 4.46 7.02 8.46
CA HIS A 156 4.14 8.27 7.75
C HIS A 156 4.77 8.32 6.35
N GLN A 157 6.01 7.86 6.22
CA GLN A 157 6.69 7.79 4.92
C GLN A 157 6.03 6.74 4.01
N ALA A 158 5.67 5.58 4.56
CA ALA A 158 4.92 4.56 3.83
C ALA A 158 3.57 5.10 3.35
N GLN A 159 2.84 5.85 4.19
CA GLN A 159 1.59 6.49 3.81
C GLN A 159 1.80 7.52 2.68
N CYS A 160 2.87 8.32 2.74
CA CYS A 160 3.21 9.29 1.70
C CYS A 160 3.47 8.60 0.35
N LEU A 161 4.24 7.51 0.34
CA LEU A 161 4.48 6.71 -0.86
C LEU A 161 3.18 6.10 -1.39
N ALA A 162 2.34 5.53 -0.54
CA ALA A 162 1.05 4.95 -0.93
C ALA A 162 0.09 6.01 -1.52
N ASN A 163 0.05 7.22 -0.94
CA ASN A 163 -0.75 8.31 -1.49
C ASN A 163 -0.25 8.75 -2.87
N GLN A 164 1.06 8.75 -3.11
CA GLN A 164 1.61 9.02 -4.44
C GLN A 164 1.21 7.95 -5.46
N VAL A 165 1.05 6.67 -5.06
CA VAL A 165 0.49 5.65 -5.96
C VAL A 165 -0.91 6.07 -6.41
N GLN A 166 -1.75 6.51 -5.47
CA GLN A 166 -3.08 7.02 -5.82
C GLN A 166 -3.03 8.31 -6.65
N LEU A 167 -2.03 9.16 -6.46
CA LEU A 167 -1.84 10.38 -7.25
C LEU A 167 -1.48 10.04 -8.70
N PHE A 168 -0.48 9.18 -8.91
CA PHE A 168 0.08 8.91 -10.24
C PHE A 168 -0.66 7.82 -11.01
N TYR A 169 -1.23 6.83 -10.33
CA TYR A 169 -1.97 5.70 -10.93
C TYR A 169 -3.48 5.77 -10.66
N GLY A 170 -3.95 6.83 -10.01
CA GLY A 170 -5.37 7.10 -9.85
C GLY A 170 -6.02 7.63 -11.12
N SER A 171 -7.25 8.13 -11.00
CA SER A 171 -8.10 8.50 -12.13
C SER A 171 -7.70 9.78 -12.88
N GLN A 172 -6.59 10.45 -12.51
CA GLN A 172 -6.16 11.71 -13.11
C GLN A 172 -5.17 11.47 -14.25
N LEU A 173 -5.58 11.76 -15.49
CA LEU A 173 -4.76 11.55 -16.69
C LEU A 173 -3.47 12.38 -16.70
N GLU A 174 -3.51 13.60 -16.16
CA GLU A 174 -2.36 14.53 -16.17
C GLU A 174 -1.18 13.99 -15.34
N THR A 175 -1.44 13.47 -14.14
CA THR A 175 -0.40 12.90 -13.27
C THR A 175 0.09 11.56 -13.82
N PHE A 176 -0.80 10.75 -14.40
CA PHE A 176 -0.41 9.50 -15.06
C PHE A 176 0.53 9.72 -16.25
N ARG A 177 0.45 10.87 -16.92
CA ARG A 177 1.36 11.22 -18.03
C ARG A 177 2.83 11.20 -17.62
N LEU A 178 3.16 11.52 -16.36
CA LEU A 178 4.53 11.42 -15.86
C LEU A 178 5.02 9.97 -15.82
N VAL A 179 4.13 9.03 -15.49
CA VAL A 179 4.41 7.58 -15.53
C VAL A 179 4.68 7.14 -16.96
N GLU A 180 3.88 7.60 -17.93
CA GLU A 180 4.08 7.29 -19.35
C GLU A 180 5.42 7.84 -19.87
N ILE A 181 5.74 9.10 -19.55
CA ILE A 181 7.00 9.73 -19.97
C ILE A 181 8.18 8.98 -19.36
N PHE A 182 8.12 8.60 -18.08
CA PHE A 182 9.17 7.83 -17.42
C PHE A 182 9.46 6.50 -18.13
N ASN A 183 8.41 5.78 -18.53
CA ASN A 183 8.54 4.44 -19.11
C ASN A 183 8.78 4.41 -20.62
N HIS A 184 8.29 5.41 -21.36
CA HIS A 184 8.31 5.41 -22.83
C HIS A 184 9.15 6.54 -23.45
N GLN A 185 9.41 7.62 -22.71
CA GLN A 185 10.16 8.79 -23.17
C GLN A 185 11.18 9.25 -22.10
N PRO A 186 12.08 8.39 -21.62
CA PRO A 186 12.92 8.69 -20.46
C PRO A 186 13.86 9.90 -20.67
N ALA A 187 14.19 10.24 -21.91
CA ALA A 187 14.97 11.44 -22.24
C ALA A 187 14.22 12.76 -21.96
N GLU A 188 12.89 12.72 -21.93
CA GLU A 188 12.03 13.87 -21.63
C GLU A 188 11.63 13.93 -20.15
N PHE A 189 11.85 12.85 -19.41
CA PHE A 189 11.47 12.74 -18.01
C PHE A 189 12.28 13.70 -17.12
N LYS A 190 11.58 14.41 -16.23
CA LYS A 190 12.17 15.32 -15.25
C LYS A 190 11.68 14.95 -13.85
N HIS A 191 12.59 14.48 -12.99
CA HIS A 191 12.25 14.12 -11.61
C HIS A 191 11.67 15.30 -10.81
N MET A 192 12.04 16.55 -11.13
CA MET A 192 11.45 17.74 -10.51
C MET A 192 9.95 17.88 -10.76
N SER A 193 9.41 17.32 -11.85
CA SER A 193 7.97 17.29 -12.09
C SER A 193 7.25 16.40 -11.08
N VAL A 194 7.87 15.30 -10.64
CA VAL A 194 7.31 14.42 -9.59
C VAL A 194 7.19 15.17 -8.27
N ILE A 195 8.22 15.96 -7.91
CA ILE A 195 8.20 16.80 -6.71
C ILE A 195 7.10 17.87 -6.82
N ALA A 196 7.03 18.55 -7.97
CA ALA A 196 6.05 19.61 -8.18
C ALA A 196 4.60 19.10 -8.07
N GLU A 197 4.30 17.90 -8.59
CA GLU A 197 2.98 17.27 -8.43
C GLU A 197 2.70 16.91 -6.96
N LEU A 198 3.70 16.38 -6.26
CA LEU A 198 3.58 16.05 -4.84
C LEU A 198 3.28 17.28 -3.97
N GLU A 199 3.99 18.38 -4.21
CA GLU A 199 3.80 19.65 -3.48
C GLU A 199 2.45 20.29 -3.78
N GLN A 200 1.96 20.20 -5.02
CA GLN A 200 0.64 20.73 -5.39
C GLN A 200 -0.52 19.91 -4.84
N SER A 201 -0.31 18.62 -4.56
CA SER A 201 -1.36 17.69 -4.15
C SER A 201 -1.62 17.66 -2.64
N ASP A 202 -0.92 18.46 -1.82
CA ASP A 202 -0.98 18.43 -0.34
C ASP A 202 -0.73 17.02 0.28
N ILE A 203 -0.08 16.11 -0.46
CA ILE A 203 0.20 14.72 -0.04
C ILE A 203 1.52 14.61 0.76
N GLY A 204 2.30 15.70 0.85
CA GLY A 204 3.49 15.78 1.68
C GLY A 204 3.19 15.68 3.18
N PRO A 205 4.18 15.35 4.04
CA PRO A 205 3.97 15.42 5.47
C PRO A 205 3.63 16.88 5.82
N ALA A 206 2.61 17.09 6.64
CA ALA A 206 2.41 18.36 7.30
C ALA A 206 3.70 18.67 8.07
N VAL A 207 4.54 19.56 7.52
CA VAL A 207 5.70 20.08 8.21
C VAL A 207 5.13 20.97 9.32
N THR A 208 4.90 20.38 10.49
CA THR A 208 4.66 21.15 11.70
C THR A 208 5.97 21.84 12.05
N ILE A 209 6.13 23.07 11.53
CA ILE A 209 7.12 24.01 12.05
C ILE A 209 6.68 24.30 13.49
N LYS A 210 7.50 23.85 14.45
CA LYS A 210 7.40 24.30 15.85
C LYS A 210 7.94 25.72 15.97
#